data_AF-A0A832B1L3-F1
#
_entry.id   AF-A0A832B1L3-F1
#
_cell.length_a   1.000
_cell.length_b   1.000
_cell.length_c   1.000
_cell.angle_alpha   90.00
_cell.angle_beta   90.00
_cell.angle_gamma   90.00
#
_symmetry.space_group_name_H-M   'P 1'
#
loop_
_entity.id
_entity.type
_entity.pdbx_description
1 polymer ?
#
loop_
_entity_poly.entity_id
_entity_poly.type
_entity_poly.pdbx_seq_one_letter_code
_entity_poly.pdbx_strand_id
1 'polypeptide(L)'
;MYRSLAVLGLTILGFLLHGPLHLEPASVAMAGATILVLVGRVSIHRALEEVEWGTILFFVGLFVVVGALEKVGLLGLAARLVVDLTGGNLIVTVLAVLWFAAFASAIVDNIPAVASLIPVVFAVARLTHPGVPDEVLTHLPDVLPLWWALALGACLGGNATLVAASANVVVAGAVARRGEKITFWGFTKVGLPITLVSLVVASVYLYLRYL
;
A
#
# COMPACT_ATOMS: atom_id res chain seq x y z
N MET A 1 11.43 -12.17 -27.75
CA MET A 1 11.91 -12.50 -26.39
C MET A 1 13.01 -11.54 -25.90
N TYR A 2 14.22 -11.52 -26.49
CA TYR A 2 15.31 -10.64 -26.01
C TYR A 2 14.97 -9.14 -25.98
N ARG A 3 14.28 -8.63 -27.01
CA ARG A 3 13.85 -7.22 -27.04
C ARG A 3 12.87 -6.88 -25.91
N SER A 4 11.92 -7.77 -25.64
CA SER A 4 10.94 -7.62 -24.55
C SER A 4 11.61 -7.68 -23.18
N LEU A 5 12.58 -8.57 -23.00
CA LEU A 5 13.38 -8.67 -21.77
C LEU A 5 14.22 -7.41 -21.54
N ALA A 6 14.79 -6.84 -22.61
CA ALA A 6 15.53 -5.58 -22.52
C ALA A 6 14.63 -4.41 -22.10
N VAL A 7 13.42 -4.31 -22.68
CA VAL A 7 12.45 -3.28 -22.27
C VAL A 7 12.02 -3.48 -20.83
N LEU A 8 11.72 -4.70 -20.41
CA LEU A 8 11.40 -5.00 -19.01
C LEU A 8 12.55 -4.59 -18.07
N GLY A 9 13.80 -4.91 -18.43
CA GLY A 9 14.98 -4.51 -17.67
C GLY A 9 15.13 -2.99 -17.57
N LEU A 10 14.88 -2.26 -18.66
CA LEU A 10 14.89 -0.79 -18.67
C LEU A 10 13.76 -0.20 -17.82
N THR A 11 12.56 -0.78 -17.86
CA THR A 11 11.42 -0.34 -17.03
C THR A 11 11.72 -0.56 -15.55
N ILE A 12 12.28 -1.72 -15.17
CA ILE A 12 12.72 -2.01 -13.80
C ILE A 12 13.79 -1.00 -13.36
N LEU A 13 14.79 -0.74 -14.21
CA LEU A 13 15.81 0.27 -13.93
C LEU A 13 15.19 1.67 -13.78
N GLY A 14 14.21 1.99 -14.61
CA GLY A 14 13.42 3.22 -14.50
C GLY A 14 12.71 3.34 -13.15
N PHE A 15 12.12 2.26 -12.64
CA PHE A 15 11.54 2.26 -11.29
C PHE A 15 12.59 2.41 -10.20
N LEU A 16 13.80 1.88 -10.36
CA LEU A 16 14.85 2.09 -9.36
C LEU A 16 15.39 3.53 -9.38
N LEU A 17 15.38 4.18 -10.55
CA LEU A 17 15.92 5.53 -10.75
C LEU A 17 14.85 6.63 -10.74
N HIS A 18 13.57 6.30 -10.57
CA HIS A 18 12.48 7.27 -10.70
C HIS A 18 12.63 8.43 -9.70
N GLY A 19 13.09 8.13 -8.47
CA GLY A 19 13.31 9.11 -7.41
C GLY A 19 14.35 10.17 -7.79
N PRO A 20 15.63 9.78 -8.04
CA PRO A 20 16.66 10.70 -8.49
C PRO A 20 16.35 11.44 -9.79
N LEU A 21 15.54 10.85 -10.67
CA LEU A 21 15.15 11.43 -11.95
C LEU A 21 13.91 12.34 -11.85
N HIS A 22 13.32 12.48 -10.66
CA HIS A 22 12.06 13.22 -10.45
C HIS A 22 10.93 12.75 -11.39
N LEU A 23 10.91 11.46 -11.71
CA LEU A 23 9.87 10.85 -12.52
C LEU A 23 8.82 10.22 -11.62
N GLU A 24 7.56 10.42 -11.97
CA GLU A 24 6.48 9.69 -11.35
C GLU A 24 6.54 8.20 -11.77
N PRO A 25 6.26 7.25 -10.86
CA PRO A 25 6.21 5.83 -11.20
C PRO A 25 5.25 5.53 -12.36
N ALA A 26 4.15 6.27 -12.46
CA ALA A 26 3.17 6.15 -13.55
C ALA A 26 3.80 6.48 -14.91
N SER A 27 4.64 7.52 -14.98
CA SER A 27 5.34 7.90 -16.21
C SER A 27 6.31 6.79 -16.67
N VAL A 28 7.05 6.19 -15.72
CA VAL A 28 7.95 5.07 -16.01
C VAL A 28 7.18 3.85 -16.53
N ALA A 29 6.07 3.50 -15.86
CA ALA A 29 5.21 2.39 -16.28
C ALA A 29 4.65 2.59 -17.70
N MET A 30 4.11 3.79 -17.98
CA MET A 30 3.55 4.15 -19.28
C MET A 30 4.59 4.17 -20.39
N ALA A 31 5.79 4.70 -20.11
CA ALA A 31 6.91 4.68 -21.06
C ALA A 31 7.34 3.24 -21.38
N GLY A 32 7.52 2.40 -20.34
CA GLY A 32 7.86 1.00 -20.49
C GLY A 32 6.83 0.22 -21.30
N ALA A 33 5.54 0.40 -21.00
CA ALA A 33 4.44 -0.22 -21.74
C ALA A 33 4.41 0.24 -23.21
N THR A 34 4.57 1.54 -23.45
CA THR A 34 4.59 2.11 -24.81
C THR A 34 5.74 1.54 -25.64
N ILE A 35 6.96 1.53 -25.09
CA ILE A 35 8.13 0.96 -25.77
C ILE A 35 7.93 -0.54 -26.02
N LEU A 36 7.35 -1.27 -25.07
CA LEU A 36 7.11 -2.71 -25.21
C LEU A 36 6.11 -3.01 -26.32
N VAL A 37 5.04 -2.24 -26.44
CA VAL A 37 4.05 -2.37 -27.51
C VAL A 37 4.70 -2.10 -28.88
N LEU A 38 5.48 -1.02 -28.99
CA LEU A 38 6.17 -0.65 -30.23
C LEU A 38 7.21 -1.69 -30.67
N VAL A 39 8.07 -2.13 -29.75
CA VAL A 39 9.19 -3.04 -30.04
C VAL A 39 8.73 -4.50 -30.13
N GLY A 40 7.78 -4.89 -29.28
CA GLY A 40 7.17 -6.22 -29.26
C GLY A 40 6.18 -6.45 -30.39
N ARG A 41 5.79 -5.39 -31.11
CA ARG A 41 4.74 -5.42 -32.16
C ARG A 41 3.44 -6.07 -31.65
N VAL A 42 3.14 -5.85 -30.38
CA VAL A 42 1.90 -6.33 -29.76
C VAL A 42 0.78 -5.40 -30.23
N SER A 43 -0.40 -5.94 -30.52
CA SER A 43 -1.53 -5.08 -30.86
C SER A 43 -1.96 -4.30 -29.62
N ILE A 44 -2.15 -2.98 -29.77
CA ILE A 44 -2.61 -2.10 -28.69
C ILE A 44 -3.94 -2.62 -28.11
N HIS A 45 -4.83 -3.12 -28.96
CA HIS A 45 -6.11 -3.71 -28.52
C HIS A 45 -5.90 -4.87 -27.54
N ARG A 46 -5.00 -5.82 -27.84
CA ARG A 46 -4.72 -6.93 -26.92
C ARG A 46 -4.02 -6.45 -25.65
N ALA A 47 -3.10 -5.50 -25.76
CA ALA A 47 -2.43 -4.94 -24.59
C ALA A 47 -3.43 -4.24 -23.64
N LEU A 48 -4.44 -3.55 -24.19
CA LEU A 48 -5.50 -2.91 -23.41
C LEU A 48 -6.51 -3.93 -22.84
N GLU A 49 -6.74 -5.06 -23.52
CA GLU A 49 -7.57 -6.15 -23.00
C GLU A 49 -6.92 -6.84 -21.78
N GLU A 50 -5.59 -6.85 -21.68
CA GLU A 50 -4.86 -7.38 -20.52
C GLU A 50 -4.83 -6.41 -19.32
N VAL A 51 -5.29 -5.16 -19.48
CA VAL A 51 -5.38 -4.22 -18.36
C VAL A 51 -6.54 -4.60 -17.45
N GLU A 52 -6.27 -4.67 -16.15
CA GLU A 52 -7.27 -4.90 -15.10
C GLU A 52 -8.15 -3.65 -14.86
N TRP A 53 -9.03 -3.32 -15.82
CA TRP A 53 -9.90 -2.14 -15.76
C TRP A 53 -10.78 -2.11 -14.51
N GLY A 54 -11.20 -3.27 -14.01
CA GLY A 54 -11.98 -3.37 -12.77
C GLY A 54 -11.24 -2.79 -11.56
N THR A 55 -9.93 -3.06 -11.45
CA THR A 55 -9.08 -2.53 -10.40
C THR A 55 -8.91 -1.02 -10.50
N ILE A 56 -8.73 -0.48 -11.72
CA ILE A 56 -8.63 0.97 -11.94
C ILE A 56 -9.93 1.67 -11.52
N LEU A 57 -11.09 1.20 -12.00
CA LEU A 57 -12.39 1.78 -11.67
C LEU A 57 -12.72 1.68 -10.18
N PHE A 58 -12.33 0.58 -9.54
CA PHE A 58 -12.44 0.41 -8.09
C PHE A 58 -11.65 1.50 -7.34
N PHE A 59 -10.39 1.77 -7.72
CA PHE A 59 -9.60 2.83 -7.07
C PHE A 59 -10.15 4.23 -7.32
N VAL A 60 -10.66 4.50 -8.53
CA VAL A 60 -11.37 5.76 -8.80
C VAL A 60 -12.55 5.93 -7.85
N GLY A 61 -13.40 4.90 -7.72
CA GLY A 61 -14.53 4.91 -6.79
C GLY A 61 -14.11 5.08 -5.34
N LEU A 62 -13.06 4.38 -4.91
CA LEU A 62 -12.49 4.48 -3.57
C LEU A 62 -12.03 5.91 -3.26
N PHE A 63 -11.27 6.54 -4.17
CA PHE A 63 -10.79 7.91 -3.96
C PHE A 63 -11.91 8.95 -3.96
N VAL A 64 -12.97 8.75 -4.74
CA VAL A 64 -14.18 9.59 -4.68
C VAL A 64 -14.84 9.49 -3.31
N VAL A 65 -15.00 8.28 -2.76
CA VAL A 65 -15.56 8.08 -1.41
C VAL A 65 -14.66 8.71 -0.36
N VAL A 66 -13.34 8.50 -0.43
CA VAL A 66 -12.38 9.10 0.50
C VAL A 66 -12.46 10.63 0.47
N GLY A 67 -12.50 11.25 -0.72
CA GLY A 67 -12.67 12.70 -0.86
C GLY A 67 -14.00 13.21 -0.30
N ALA A 68 -15.08 12.42 -0.39
CA ALA A 68 -16.35 12.74 0.25
C ALA A 68 -16.26 12.68 1.78
N LEU A 69 -15.61 11.66 2.35
CA LEU A 69 -15.38 11.53 3.78
C LEU A 69 -14.50 12.67 4.34
N GLU A 70 -13.53 13.13 3.56
CA GLU A 70 -12.71 14.29 3.90
C GLU A 70 -13.58 15.55 3.99
N LYS A 71 -14.40 15.82 2.97
CA LYS A 71 -15.30 16.99 2.95
C LYS A 71 -16.32 17.00 4.09
N VAL A 72 -16.79 15.83 4.51
CA VAL A 72 -17.73 15.68 5.64
C VAL A 72 -16.99 15.79 6.99
N GLY A 73 -15.65 15.80 7.00
CA GLY A 73 -14.83 15.97 8.20
C GLY A 73 -14.59 14.69 8.99
N LEU A 74 -14.99 13.52 8.45
CA LEU A 74 -14.85 12.24 9.14
C LEU A 74 -13.38 11.85 9.31
N LEU A 75 -12.52 12.18 8.35
CA LEU A 75 -11.08 11.92 8.43
C LEU A 75 -10.42 12.76 9.54
N GLY A 76 -10.86 14.00 9.73
CA GLY A 76 -10.41 14.84 10.83
C GLY A 76 -10.91 14.37 12.20
N LEU A 77 -12.09 13.74 12.27
CA LEU A 77 -12.58 13.06 13.48
C LEU A 77 -11.74 11.82 13.81
N ALA A 78 -11.45 10.99 12.80
CA ALA A 78 -10.59 9.83 12.98
C ALA A 78 -9.20 10.22 13.47
N ALA A 79 -8.59 11.26 12.90
CA ALA A 79 -7.29 11.76 13.34
C ALA A 79 -7.30 12.29 14.78
N ARG A 80 -8.33 13.06 15.16
CA ARG A 80 -8.51 13.50 16.55
C ARG A 80 -8.66 12.33 17.50
N LEU A 81 -9.49 11.34 17.17
CA LEU A 81 -9.62 10.12 17.97
C LEU A 81 -8.27 9.40 18.14
N VAL A 82 -7.48 9.28 17.06
CA VAL A 82 -6.14 8.69 17.14
C VAL A 82 -5.26 9.48 18.11
N VAL A 83 -5.18 10.80 17.98
CA VAL A 83 -4.36 11.66 18.84
C VAL A 83 -4.84 11.67 20.29
N ASP A 84 -6.16 11.71 20.52
CA ASP A 84 -6.76 11.71 21.85
C ASP A 84 -6.54 10.37 22.56
N LEU A 85 -6.68 9.24 21.84
CA LEU A 85 -6.41 7.91 22.38
C LEU A 85 -4.91 7.67 22.65
N THR A 86 -4.03 8.29 21.86
CA THR A 86 -2.58 8.15 22.03
C THR A 86 -1.99 9.20 22.98
N GLY A 87 -2.79 10.17 23.41
CA GLY A 87 -2.35 11.31 24.23
C GLY A 87 -1.33 12.21 23.52
N GLY A 88 -1.32 12.22 22.18
CA GLY A 88 -0.31 12.92 21.37
C GLY A 88 1.10 12.31 21.45
N ASN A 89 1.26 11.14 22.08
CA ASN A 89 2.56 10.48 22.13
C ASN A 89 2.89 9.87 20.76
N LEU A 90 4.02 10.29 20.18
CA LEU A 90 4.45 9.83 18.85
C LEU A 90 4.62 8.31 18.78
N ILE A 91 5.25 7.70 19.78
CA ILE A 91 5.48 6.25 19.85
C ILE A 91 4.15 5.51 19.81
N VAL A 92 3.21 5.90 20.67
CA VAL A 92 1.89 5.26 20.76
C VAL A 92 1.11 5.45 19.46
N THR A 93 1.21 6.62 18.83
CA THR A 93 0.55 6.93 17.56
C THR A 93 1.10 6.09 16.41
N VAL A 94 2.42 5.98 16.29
CA VAL A 94 3.10 5.16 15.28
C VAL A 94 2.73 3.69 15.43
N LEU A 95 2.73 3.15 16.65
CA LEU A 95 2.33 1.78 16.91
C LEU A 95 0.82 1.58 16.65
N ALA A 96 -0.03 2.52 17.02
CA ALA A 96 -1.46 2.45 16.73
C ALA A 96 -1.73 2.39 15.22
N VAL A 97 -1.06 3.24 14.43
CA VAL A 97 -1.17 3.22 12.96
C VAL A 97 -0.66 1.90 12.38
N LEU A 98 0.50 1.40 12.83
CA LEU A 98 1.07 0.13 12.37
C LEU A 98 0.09 -1.03 12.55
N TRP A 99 -0.41 -1.20 13.78
CA TRP A 99 -1.29 -2.31 14.11
C TRP A 99 -2.67 -2.15 13.48
N PHE A 100 -3.23 -0.94 13.48
CA PHE A 100 -4.52 -0.68 12.85
C PHE A 100 -4.49 -0.94 11.34
N ALA A 101 -3.45 -0.47 10.65
CA ALA A 101 -3.25 -0.74 9.22
C ALA A 101 -3.11 -2.24 8.95
N ALA A 102 -2.41 -2.97 9.82
CA ALA A 102 -2.27 -4.40 9.69
C ALA A 102 -3.59 -5.17 9.87
N PHE A 103 -4.41 -4.79 10.86
CA PHE A 103 -5.72 -5.38 11.07
C PHE A 103 -6.68 -5.05 9.92
N ALA A 104 -6.69 -3.80 9.45
CA ALA A 104 -7.49 -3.40 8.29
C ALA A 104 -7.09 -4.21 7.05
N SER A 105 -5.78 -4.33 6.79
CA SER A 105 -5.26 -5.07 5.65
C SER A 105 -5.37 -6.59 5.79
N ALA A 106 -5.62 -7.14 6.99
CA ALA A 106 -5.91 -8.56 7.17
C ALA A 106 -7.32 -8.95 6.66
N ILE A 107 -8.17 -7.96 6.39
CA ILE A 107 -9.55 -8.13 5.92
C ILE A 107 -9.70 -7.62 4.49
N VAL A 108 -9.06 -6.47 4.20
CA VAL A 108 -9.13 -5.75 2.93
C VAL A 108 -7.78 -5.81 2.23
N ASP A 109 -7.76 -5.82 0.90
CA ASP A 109 -6.50 -5.78 0.14
C ASP A 109 -5.61 -4.59 0.57
N ASN A 110 -4.30 -4.80 0.55
CA ASN A 110 -3.33 -3.82 1.05
C ASN A 110 -3.40 -2.49 0.30
N ILE A 111 -3.71 -2.48 -0.99
CA ILE A 111 -3.80 -1.24 -1.77
C ILE A 111 -4.96 -0.34 -1.27
N PRO A 112 -6.22 -0.82 -1.22
CA PRO A 112 -7.32 -0.03 -0.67
C PRO A 112 -7.14 0.32 0.82
N ALA A 113 -6.55 -0.58 1.62
CA ALA A 113 -6.25 -0.30 3.01
C ALA A 113 -5.31 0.90 3.16
N VAL A 114 -4.16 0.92 2.46
CA VAL A 114 -3.23 2.05 2.48
C VAL A 114 -3.90 3.32 1.97
N ALA A 115 -4.57 3.25 0.82
CA ALA A 115 -5.24 4.39 0.20
C ALA A 115 -6.24 5.08 1.14
N SER A 116 -6.98 4.30 1.94
CA SER A 116 -7.95 4.84 2.90
C SER A 116 -7.31 5.45 4.17
N LEU A 117 -6.09 5.06 4.50
CA LEU A 117 -5.39 5.49 5.73
C LEU A 117 -4.35 6.59 5.49
N ILE A 118 -3.91 6.82 4.25
CA ILE A 118 -3.10 7.99 3.86
C ILE A 118 -3.69 9.30 4.42
N PRO A 119 -5.01 9.58 4.26
CA PRO A 119 -5.58 10.80 4.81
C PRO A 119 -5.55 10.88 6.34
N VAL A 120 -5.59 9.74 7.05
CA VAL A 120 -5.48 9.72 8.51
C VAL A 120 -4.08 10.12 8.93
N VAL A 121 -3.04 9.65 8.23
CA VAL A 121 -1.65 10.06 8.47
C VAL A 121 -1.49 11.57 8.23
N PHE A 122 -2.00 12.09 7.11
CA PHE A 122 -1.98 13.54 6.84
C PHE A 122 -2.75 14.33 7.89
N ALA A 123 -3.93 13.84 8.32
CA ALA A 123 -4.72 14.53 9.31
C ALA A 123 -4.05 14.54 10.70
N VAL A 124 -3.35 13.48 11.10
CA VAL A 124 -2.50 13.48 12.30
C VAL A 124 -1.34 14.47 12.13
N ALA A 125 -0.64 14.43 10.99
CA ALA A 125 0.48 15.34 10.71
C ALA A 125 0.08 16.82 10.72
N ARG A 126 -1.10 17.16 10.19
CA ARG A 126 -1.64 18.54 10.21
C ARG A 126 -2.03 18.99 11.62
N LEU A 127 -2.42 18.07 12.51
CA LEU A 127 -2.71 18.40 13.92
C LEU A 127 -1.42 18.69 14.70
N THR A 128 -0.33 17.97 14.43
CA THR A 128 0.97 18.21 15.09
C THR A 128 1.76 19.35 14.46
N HIS A 129 1.58 19.62 13.16
CA HIS A 129 2.23 20.70 12.40
C HIS A 129 1.22 21.59 11.67
N PRO A 130 0.46 22.42 12.41
CA PRO A 130 -0.54 23.29 11.81
C PRO A 130 0.09 24.31 10.85
N GLY A 131 -0.48 24.43 9.65
CA GLY A 131 -0.06 25.43 8.64
C GLY A 131 1.07 24.99 7.71
N VAL A 132 1.60 23.77 7.86
CA VAL A 132 2.61 23.21 6.95
C VAL A 132 1.91 22.56 5.74
N PRO A 133 2.33 22.86 4.49
CA PRO A 133 1.79 22.21 3.29
C PRO A 133 2.04 20.69 3.29
N ASP A 134 1.11 19.91 2.75
CA ASP A 134 1.19 18.44 2.69
C ASP A 134 2.49 17.93 2.05
N GLU A 135 2.96 18.61 1.01
CA GLU A 135 4.21 18.30 0.30
C GLU A 135 5.44 18.36 1.20
N VAL A 136 5.40 19.20 2.25
CA VAL A 136 6.47 19.31 3.23
C VAL A 136 6.24 18.32 4.37
N LEU A 137 4.98 18.11 4.79
CA LEU A 137 4.61 17.17 5.84
C LEU A 137 5.10 15.74 5.56
N THR A 138 5.06 15.29 4.31
CA THR A 138 5.52 13.96 3.89
C THR A 138 6.99 13.69 4.18
N HIS A 139 7.81 14.75 4.25
CA HIS A 139 9.26 14.66 4.43
C HIS A 139 9.73 15.04 5.84
N LEU A 140 8.82 15.40 6.74
CA LEU A 140 9.17 15.75 8.12
C LEU A 140 9.67 14.53 8.91
N PRO A 141 10.76 14.66 9.71
CA PRO A 141 11.38 13.54 10.41
C PRO A 141 10.47 12.80 11.40
N ASP A 142 9.51 13.51 11.99
CA ASP A 142 8.53 13.05 12.98
C ASP A 142 7.23 12.54 12.35
N VAL A 143 6.96 12.87 11.08
CA VAL A 143 5.86 12.29 10.29
C VAL A 143 6.30 11.03 9.55
N LEU A 144 7.57 10.97 9.13
CA LEU A 144 8.17 9.82 8.45
C LEU A 144 7.89 8.45 9.12
N PRO A 145 7.91 8.32 10.47
CA PRO A 145 7.64 7.06 11.14
C PRO A 145 6.19 6.60 10.96
N LEU A 146 5.23 7.53 10.79
CA LEU A 146 3.82 7.21 10.51
C LEU A 146 3.66 6.63 9.10
N TRP A 147 4.40 7.13 8.12
CA TRP A 147 4.42 6.57 6.76
C TRP A 147 4.99 5.15 6.75
N TRP A 148 6.09 4.92 7.47
CA TRP A 148 6.65 3.58 7.62
C TRP A 148 5.74 2.64 8.39
N ALA A 149 5.08 3.11 9.45
CA ALA A 149 4.08 2.35 10.17
C ALA A 149 2.93 1.92 9.26
N LEU A 150 2.38 2.85 8.48
CA LEU A 150 1.31 2.53 7.53
C LEU A 150 1.77 1.51 6.49
N ALA A 151 2.93 1.74 5.87
CA ALA A 151 3.47 0.86 4.84
C ALA A 151 3.76 -0.56 5.37
N LEU A 152 4.50 -0.67 6.48
CA LEU A 152 4.82 -1.95 7.11
C LEU A 152 3.56 -2.65 7.61
N GLY A 153 2.66 -1.90 8.26
CA GLY A 153 1.43 -2.44 8.83
C GLY A 153 0.55 -3.06 7.75
N ALA A 154 0.22 -2.31 6.71
CA ALA A 154 -0.62 -2.80 5.63
C ALA A 154 0.06 -3.94 4.84
N CYS A 155 1.33 -3.82 4.48
CA CYS A 155 2.03 -4.86 3.72
C CYS A 155 2.18 -6.17 4.50
N LEU A 156 2.46 -6.11 5.80
CA LEU A 156 2.59 -7.31 6.64
C LEU A 156 1.22 -7.88 6.99
N GLY A 157 0.23 -7.03 7.30
CA GLY A 157 -1.15 -7.40 7.62
C GLY A 157 -1.84 -8.22 6.54
N GLY A 158 -1.57 -7.91 5.27
CA GLY A 158 -2.08 -8.64 4.11
C GLY A 158 -1.73 -10.14 4.09
N ASN A 159 -0.73 -10.58 4.87
CA ASN A 159 -0.33 -11.98 4.98
C ASN A 159 -1.11 -12.77 6.03
N ALA A 160 -1.97 -12.11 6.83
CA ALA A 160 -2.69 -12.76 7.91
C ALA A 160 -3.78 -13.72 7.40
N THR A 161 -4.43 -13.40 6.28
CA THR A 161 -5.54 -14.19 5.75
C THR A 161 -5.42 -14.43 4.23
N LEU A 162 -6.12 -15.45 3.75
CA LEU A 162 -6.03 -15.88 2.34
C LEU A 162 -6.56 -14.84 1.34
N VAL A 163 -7.55 -14.03 1.76
CA VAL A 163 -8.24 -13.07 0.89
C VAL A 163 -7.72 -11.64 1.04
N ALA A 164 -6.88 -11.41 2.05
CA ALA A 164 -6.31 -10.11 2.40
C ALA A 164 -5.32 -9.54 1.39
N ALA A 165 -4.83 -10.36 0.46
CA ALA A 165 -3.96 -9.90 -0.61
C ALA A 165 -4.26 -10.65 -1.89
N SER A 166 -4.31 -9.92 -3.00
CA SER A 166 -4.43 -10.47 -4.35
C SER A 166 -3.40 -11.59 -4.63
N ALA A 167 -2.16 -11.45 -4.17
CA ALA A 167 -1.11 -12.46 -4.32
C ALA A 167 -1.48 -13.81 -3.67
N ASN A 168 -2.09 -13.80 -2.47
CA ASN A 168 -2.51 -15.00 -1.75
C ASN A 168 -3.59 -15.76 -2.55
N VAL A 169 -4.55 -15.01 -3.11
CA VAL A 169 -5.63 -15.56 -3.95
C VAL A 169 -5.08 -16.15 -5.26
N VAL A 170 -4.10 -15.48 -5.89
CA VAL A 170 -3.44 -15.98 -7.10
C VAL A 170 -2.73 -17.31 -6.84
N VAL A 171 -2.00 -17.42 -5.74
CA VAL A 171 -1.34 -18.68 -5.34
C VAL A 171 -2.37 -19.76 -5.06
N ALA A 172 -3.43 -19.46 -4.31
CA ALA A 172 -4.51 -20.40 -4.03
C ALA A 172 -5.18 -20.92 -5.33
N GLY A 173 -5.42 -20.03 -6.29
CA GLY A 173 -5.94 -20.40 -7.61
C GLY A 173 -4.97 -21.23 -8.45
N ALA A 174 -3.67 -20.96 -8.36
CA ALA A 174 -2.65 -21.77 -9.01
C ALA A 174 -2.57 -23.20 -8.45
N VAL A 175 -2.69 -23.35 -7.13
CA VAL A 175 -2.73 -24.66 -6.45
C VAL A 175 -4.04 -25.41 -6.78
N ALA A 176 -5.17 -24.70 -6.81
CA ALA A 176 -6.47 -25.26 -7.22
C ALA A 176 -6.43 -25.92 -8.61
N ARG A 177 -5.71 -25.32 -9.56
CA ARG A 177 -5.53 -25.88 -10.91
C ARG A 177 -4.74 -27.21 -10.96
N ARG A 178 -4.01 -27.54 -9.90
CA ARG A 178 -3.25 -28.80 -9.76
C ARG A 178 -4.01 -29.87 -8.97
N GLY A 179 -5.26 -29.61 -8.59
CA GLY A 179 -6.10 -30.52 -7.82
C GLY A 179 -5.96 -30.42 -6.30
N GLU A 180 -5.08 -29.55 -5.81
CA GLU A 180 -4.90 -29.27 -4.39
C GLU A 180 -5.69 -28.03 -3.96
N LYS A 181 -5.98 -27.87 -2.65
CA LYS A 181 -6.74 -26.71 -2.15
C LYS A 181 -6.09 -26.10 -0.93
N ILE A 182 -5.87 -24.79 -0.97
CA ILE A 182 -5.55 -24.00 0.22
C ILE A 182 -6.88 -23.50 0.79
N THR A 183 -7.23 -23.97 1.99
CA THR A 183 -8.43 -23.46 2.68
C THR A 183 -8.12 -22.14 3.37
N PHE A 184 -9.14 -21.27 3.48
CA PHE A 184 -9.01 -20.00 4.20
C PHE A 184 -8.39 -20.19 5.60
N TRP A 185 -8.96 -21.10 6.39
CA TRP A 185 -8.47 -21.38 7.74
C TRP A 185 -7.12 -22.10 7.77
N GLY A 186 -6.81 -22.92 6.76
CA GLY A 186 -5.49 -23.54 6.64
C GLY A 186 -4.39 -22.50 6.44
N PHE A 187 -4.63 -21.52 5.56
CA PHE A 187 -3.72 -20.39 5.35
C PHE A 187 -3.63 -19.52 6.60
N THR A 188 -4.77 -19.06 7.15
CA THR A 188 -4.80 -18.14 8.29
C THR A 188 -4.11 -18.71 9.53
N LYS A 189 -4.19 -20.02 9.79
CA LYS A 189 -3.47 -20.67 10.91
C LYS A 189 -1.96 -20.52 10.83
N VAL A 190 -1.40 -20.40 9.63
CA VAL A 190 0.04 -20.21 9.40
C VAL A 190 0.36 -18.73 9.23
N GLY A 191 -0.43 -18.02 8.43
CA GLY A 191 -0.23 -16.62 8.09
C GLY A 191 -0.38 -15.69 9.29
N LEU A 192 -1.39 -15.91 10.14
CA LEU A 192 -1.65 -15.03 11.29
C LEU A 192 -0.49 -15.02 12.31
N PRO A 193 0.04 -16.16 12.79
CA PRO A 193 1.20 -16.14 13.69
C PRO A 193 2.44 -15.47 13.08
N ILE A 194 2.73 -15.75 11.80
CA ILE A 194 3.87 -15.13 11.10
C ILE A 194 3.69 -13.62 10.98
N THR A 195 2.46 -13.18 10.67
CA THR A 195 2.12 -11.76 10.59
C THR A 195 2.30 -11.08 11.94
N LEU A 196 1.81 -11.67 13.02
CA LEU A 196 1.98 -11.12 14.38
C LEU A 196 3.46 -10.97 14.76
N VAL A 197 4.28 -12.00 14.51
CA VAL A 197 5.73 -11.93 14.75
C VAL A 197 6.36 -10.82 13.91
N SER A 198 5.98 -10.73 12.64
CA SER A 198 6.49 -9.68 11.73
C SER A 198 6.11 -8.28 12.19
N LEU A 199 4.89 -8.09 12.72
CA LEU A 199 4.44 -6.81 13.29
C LEU A 199 5.19 -6.45 14.56
N VAL A 200 5.52 -7.42 15.41
CA VAL A 200 6.38 -7.19 16.58
C VAL A 200 7.78 -6.76 16.14
N VAL A 201 8.38 -7.45 15.16
CA VAL A 201 9.68 -7.07 14.60
C VAL A 201 9.63 -5.68 13.98
N ALA A 202 8.56 -5.35 13.23
CA ALA A 202 8.35 -4.01 12.67
C ALA A 202 8.19 -2.95 13.76
N SER A 203 7.47 -3.26 14.86
CA SER A 203 7.32 -2.36 16.01
C SER A 203 8.68 -2.04 16.64
N VAL A 204 9.51 -3.07 16.87
CA VAL A 204 10.87 -2.91 17.41
C VAL A 204 11.76 -2.12 16.44
N TYR A 205 11.69 -2.42 15.14
CA TYR A 205 12.45 -1.70 14.12
C TYR A 205 12.08 -0.21 14.09
N LEU A 206 10.79 0.11 14.07
CA LEU A 206 10.32 1.50 14.09
C LEU A 206 10.77 2.22 15.35
N TYR A 207 10.67 1.54 16.51
CA TYR A 207 11.16 2.09 17.77
C TYR A 207 12.65 2.41 17.70
N LEU A 208 13.50 1.46 17.30
CA LEU A 208 14.96 1.66 17.31
C LEU A 208 15.47 2.63 16.25
N ARG A 209 14.78 2.74 15.10
CA ARG A 209 15.26 3.54 13.96
C ARG A 209 14.73 4.97 13.97
N TYR A 210 13.54 5.19 14.51
CA TYR A 210 12.80 6.43 14.31
C TYR A 210 12.27 7.08 15.60
N LEU A 211 12.23 6.36 16.73
CA LEU A 211 11.63 6.83 17.98
C LEU A 211 12.66 6.85 19.13
#